data_AF-A0A0E9MMP1-F1
#
_entry.id   AF-A0A0E9MMP1-F1
#
_cell.length_a   1.000
_cell.length_b   1.000
_cell.length_c   1.000
_cell.angle_alpha   90.00
_cell.angle_beta   90.00
_cell.angle_gamma   90.00
#
_symmetry.space_group_name_H-M   'P 1'
#
loop_
_entity.id
_entity.type
_entity.pdbx_description
1 polymer ?
#
loop_
_entity_poly.entity_id
_entity_poly.type
_entity_poly.pdbx_seq_one_letter_code
_entity_poly.pdbx_strand_id
1 'polypeptide(L)'
;MRNVLVLAAALLAATPALALPADAWQRDLAALRAAYASTHPNPWHKLPQAEFDRMADRLSVDIPALDDRQVMARMIELIAATGEGHTRLTLPLPESAGVFLGHARTEAPKVPVFATVPIRLTAASDGYVITAAAPKYQRLVGAALVSIDGKAVGAIESAMLPLVNGDNAGMKRAYLPSFIMLPDLLRARGVAAGSDARWRFRLPNGHEVEERLAALPDGADLAWANEADAGPFSLKRLDGGIIVARIAEIANGPDQSLAAFADQVYAAVDATPDARLVIDLRGNPGGNNFLIDPLVRGAVSRPALWKPGHLFVLIDAKTFSAAQNLVNAMERWTPAVFVGEPTGAAPSSYGDSRRITLPESGLTLRVSSLYWQDTGPLDKRDATAPHLPAPRTVADLQSGRDPALAAVRSLSQPQGSAQGSWAAPFAYVYRPATLRVRFDAQGGSFAVPELKLAETPFQTLSLNGSSLTAFGKVRDSVFTLRAEATAGGLVGWLDVNGRPYPFVAKRAAE
;
A
#
# COMPACT_ATOMS: atom_id res chain seq x y z
N MET A 1 -20.27 69.46 1.89
CA MET A 1 -18.92 68.94 2.20
C MET A 1 -19.01 67.42 2.19
N ARG A 2 -18.41 66.78 1.19
CA ARG A 2 -18.59 65.37 0.85
C ARG A 2 -17.20 64.73 0.95
N ASN A 3 -16.94 63.98 2.02
CA ASN A 3 -15.66 63.31 2.23
C ASN A 3 -15.60 62.04 1.39
N VAL A 4 -14.65 62.00 0.47
CA VAL A 4 -14.27 60.81 -0.31
C VAL A 4 -13.11 60.15 0.44
N LEU A 5 -13.33 58.95 0.99
CA LEU A 5 -12.24 58.07 1.42
C LEU A 5 -11.81 57.23 0.20
N VAL A 6 -10.57 57.42 -0.25
CA VAL A 6 -9.91 56.53 -1.21
C VAL A 6 -9.19 55.45 -0.41
N LEU A 7 -9.67 54.22 -0.46
CA LEU A 7 -8.92 53.04 -0.01
C LEU A 7 -7.90 52.68 -1.10
N ALA A 8 -6.61 52.91 -0.83
CA ALA A 8 -5.54 52.37 -1.66
C ALA A 8 -5.33 50.90 -1.28
N ALA A 9 -5.81 49.98 -2.11
CA ALA A 9 -5.45 48.57 -2.03
C ALA A 9 -4.02 48.42 -2.58
N ALA A 10 -3.04 48.27 -1.70
CA ALA A 10 -1.70 47.85 -2.09
C ALA A 10 -1.76 46.37 -2.52
N LEU A 11 -1.67 46.09 -3.82
CA LEU A 11 -1.29 44.76 -4.30
C LEU A 11 0.14 44.49 -3.79
N LEU A 12 0.28 43.67 -2.75
CA LEU A 12 1.53 42.94 -2.54
C LEU A 12 1.66 41.94 -3.69
N ALA A 13 2.39 42.31 -4.73
CA ALA A 13 2.95 41.32 -5.63
C ALA A 13 3.86 40.41 -4.80
N ALA A 14 3.51 39.13 -4.71
CA ALA A 14 4.41 38.13 -4.16
C ALA A 14 5.72 38.19 -4.95
N THR A 15 6.81 38.59 -4.29
CA THR A 15 8.14 38.45 -4.87
C THR A 15 8.32 36.97 -5.22
N PRO A 16 8.60 36.61 -6.49
CA PRO A 16 8.87 35.21 -6.82
C PRO A 16 10.03 34.76 -5.93
N ALA A 17 9.86 33.63 -5.24
CA ALA A 17 10.95 33.05 -4.45
C ALA A 17 12.16 32.91 -5.39
N LEU A 18 13.24 33.62 -5.09
CA LEU A 18 14.45 33.60 -5.90
C LEU A 18 14.98 32.16 -5.94
N ALA A 19 15.44 31.74 -7.12
CA ALA A 19 16.20 30.50 -7.26
C ALA A 19 17.37 30.50 -6.28
N LEU A 20 17.62 29.36 -5.63
CA LEU A 20 18.74 29.26 -4.70
C LEU A 20 20.07 29.21 -5.47
N PRO A 21 21.10 29.90 -4.98
CA PRO A 21 22.42 29.80 -5.60
C PRO A 21 23.03 28.40 -5.38
N ALA A 22 23.95 28.00 -6.25
CA ALA A 22 24.54 26.66 -6.26
C ALA A 22 25.21 26.27 -4.92
N ASP A 23 25.86 27.23 -4.25
CA ASP A 23 26.49 27.01 -2.95
C ASP A 23 25.47 26.74 -1.84
N ALA A 24 24.27 27.33 -1.91
CA ALA A 24 23.17 27.03 -0.99
C ALA A 24 22.63 25.60 -1.20
N TRP A 25 22.45 25.18 -2.45
CA TRP A 25 22.07 23.79 -2.75
C TRP A 25 23.12 22.78 -2.28
N GLN A 26 24.42 23.10 -2.42
CA GLN A 26 25.51 22.26 -1.91
C GLN A 26 25.50 22.17 -0.37
N ARG A 27 25.20 23.27 0.34
CA ARG A 27 25.01 23.26 1.80
C ARG A 27 23.82 22.40 2.23
N ASP A 28 22.71 22.48 1.51
CA ASP A 28 21.54 21.63 1.77
C ASP A 28 21.82 20.14 1.51
N LEU A 29 22.55 19.81 0.45
CA LEU A 29 22.99 18.44 0.18
C LEU A 29 23.92 17.92 1.29
N ALA A 30 24.87 18.74 1.76
CA ALA A 30 25.74 18.38 2.88
C ALA A 30 24.94 18.17 4.18
N ALA A 31 23.98 19.05 4.48
CA ALA A 31 23.08 18.91 5.62
C ALA A 31 22.22 17.64 5.52
N LEU A 32 21.69 17.32 4.34
CA LEU A 32 20.92 16.10 4.07
C LEU A 32 21.75 14.84 4.35
N ARG A 33 23.01 14.79 3.86
CA ARG A 33 23.93 13.65 4.13
C ARG A 33 24.16 13.45 5.62
N ALA A 34 24.52 14.53 6.32
CA ALA A 34 24.81 14.49 7.75
C ALA A 34 23.56 14.10 8.57
N ALA A 35 22.40 14.65 8.21
CA ALA A 35 21.13 14.36 8.83
C ALA A 35 20.74 12.88 8.68
N TYR A 36 20.84 12.32 7.47
CA TYR A 36 20.55 10.91 7.24
C TYR A 36 21.47 9.99 8.06
N ALA A 37 22.79 10.21 7.97
CA ALA A 37 23.79 9.39 8.64
C ALA A 37 23.67 9.42 10.17
N SER A 38 23.34 10.57 10.76
CA SER A 38 23.25 10.73 12.21
C SER A 38 21.89 10.35 12.80
N THR A 39 20.83 10.38 12.00
CA THR A 39 19.46 10.14 12.49
C THR A 39 19.02 8.70 12.32
N HIS A 40 19.34 8.08 11.19
CA HIS A 40 18.92 6.70 10.94
C HIS A 40 19.66 5.75 11.89
N PRO A 41 19.00 4.76 12.52
CA PRO A 41 19.70 3.85 13.44
C PRO A 41 20.68 2.90 12.74
N ASN A 42 20.48 2.66 11.44
CA ASN A 42 21.35 1.81 10.62
C ASN A 42 21.35 2.25 9.14
N PRO A 43 21.89 3.44 8.82
CA PRO A 43 21.70 4.13 7.53
C PRO A 43 22.21 3.35 6.32
N TRP A 44 23.09 2.38 6.53
CA TRP A 44 23.79 1.71 5.43
C TRP A 44 23.31 0.28 5.17
N HIS A 45 22.15 -0.11 5.73
CA HIS A 45 21.67 -1.49 5.68
C HIS A 45 21.21 -2.00 4.31
N LYS A 46 20.92 -1.08 3.38
CA LYS A 46 20.36 -1.34 2.05
C LYS A 46 21.22 -0.72 0.95
N LEU A 47 21.79 0.46 1.23
CA LEU A 47 22.74 1.15 0.37
C LEU A 47 24.07 1.31 1.11
N PRO A 48 25.18 0.75 0.60
CA PRO A 48 26.49 0.96 1.21
C PRO A 48 26.86 2.45 1.25
N GLN A 49 27.46 2.89 2.36
CA GLN A 49 27.84 4.29 2.56
C GLN A 49 28.67 4.85 1.39
N ALA A 50 29.65 4.09 0.90
CA ALA A 50 30.48 4.51 -0.22
C ALA A 50 29.68 4.77 -1.51
N GLU A 51 28.60 4.03 -1.76
CA GLU A 51 27.75 4.29 -2.92
C GLU A 51 26.88 5.53 -2.73
N PHE A 52 26.30 5.71 -1.53
CA PHE A 52 25.55 6.92 -1.19
C PHE A 52 26.44 8.18 -1.32
N ASP A 53 27.66 8.13 -0.79
CA ASP A 53 28.63 9.22 -0.89
C ASP A 53 29.00 9.50 -2.35
N ARG A 54 29.25 8.47 -3.17
CA ARG A 54 29.49 8.64 -4.61
C ARG A 54 28.32 9.33 -5.32
N MET A 55 27.08 8.96 -5.01
CA MET A 55 25.90 9.59 -5.60
C MET A 55 25.78 11.06 -5.19
N ALA A 56 26.01 11.37 -3.91
CA ALA A 56 25.95 12.71 -3.37
C ALA A 56 27.08 13.60 -3.91
N ASP A 57 28.31 13.09 -4.00
CA ASP A 57 29.45 13.83 -4.53
C ASP A 57 29.27 14.16 -6.01
N ARG A 58 28.75 13.21 -6.81
CA ARG A 58 28.37 13.47 -8.21
C ARG A 58 27.31 14.57 -8.31
N LEU A 59 26.26 14.51 -7.49
CA LEU A 59 25.26 15.57 -7.46
C LEU A 59 25.87 16.92 -7.08
N SER A 60 26.75 16.96 -6.08
CA SER A 60 27.44 18.19 -5.65
C SER A 60 28.22 18.87 -6.80
N VAL A 61 28.87 18.07 -7.64
CA VAL A 61 29.59 18.53 -8.85
C VAL A 61 28.62 19.01 -9.94
N ASP A 62 27.48 18.33 -10.11
CA ASP A 62 26.48 18.67 -11.13
C ASP A 62 25.70 19.96 -10.78
N ILE A 63 25.45 20.24 -9.49
CA ILE A 63 24.58 21.33 -8.99
C ILE A 63 24.76 22.67 -9.73
N PRO A 64 25.98 23.20 -9.97
CA PRO A 64 26.16 24.48 -10.65
C PRO A 64 25.58 24.56 -12.08
N ALA A 65 25.33 23.41 -12.72
CA ALA A 65 24.77 23.32 -14.07
C ALA A 65 23.28 22.94 -14.08
N LEU A 66 22.67 22.72 -12.92
CA LEU A 66 21.28 22.28 -12.78
C LEU A 66 20.36 23.43 -12.36
N ASP A 67 19.11 23.39 -12.81
CA ASP A 67 18.05 24.21 -12.23
C ASP A 67 17.54 23.64 -10.88
N ASP A 68 16.83 24.45 -10.09
CA ASP A 68 16.29 24.04 -8.78
C ASP A 68 15.46 22.74 -8.82
N ARG A 69 14.68 22.53 -9.90
CA ARG A 69 13.82 21.35 -10.06
C ARG A 69 14.65 20.10 -10.31
N GLN A 70 15.71 20.22 -11.10
CA GLN A 70 16.67 19.16 -11.34
C GLN A 70 17.47 18.81 -10.08
N VAL A 71 17.92 19.81 -9.31
CA VAL A 71 18.58 19.57 -8.01
C VAL A 71 17.65 18.81 -7.07
N MET A 72 16.41 19.28 -6.88
CA MET A 72 15.42 18.59 -6.05
C MET A 72 15.15 17.16 -6.53
N ALA A 73 14.98 16.93 -7.83
CA ALA A 73 14.77 15.60 -8.40
C ALA A 73 15.94 14.64 -8.07
N ARG A 74 17.18 15.12 -8.16
CA ARG A 74 18.37 14.31 -7.84
C ARG A 74 18.54 14.09 -6.33
N MET A 75 18.15 15.03 -5.47
CA MET A 75 18.11 14.81 -4.02
C MET A 75 17.02 13.81 -3.61
N ILE A 76 15.86 13.84 -4.28
CA ILE A 76 14.79 12.85 -4.12
C ILE A 76 15.31 11.45 -4.51
N GLU A 77 15.95 11.33 -5.68
CA GLU A 77 16.56 10.07 -6.14
C GLU A 77 17.62 9.54 -5.16
N LEU A 78 18.48 10.42 -4.65
CA LEU A 78 19.50 10.07 -3.66
C LEU A 78 18.91 9.44 -2.40
N ILE A 79 17.87 10.04 -1.83
CA ILE A 79 17.22 9.50 -0.64
C ILE A 79 16.36 8.26 -0.98
N ALA A 80 15.65 8.25 -2.10
CA ALA A 80 14.85 7.08 -2.52
C ALA A 80 15.72 5.82 -2.76
N ALA A 81 16.99 6.00 -3.10
CA ALA A 81 17.97 4.93 -3.27
C ALA A 81 18.33 4.20 -1.96
N THR A 82 18.04 4.79 -0.78
CA THR A 82 18.21 4.08 0.51
C THR A 82 17.18 2.95 0.68
N GLY A 83 16.11 2.96 -0.13
CA GLY A 83 15.18 1.84 -0.27
C GLY A 83 14.22 1.67 0.91
N GLU A 84 13.79 2.77 1.54
CA GLU A 84 12.86 2.75 2.67
C GLU A 84 11.60 3.56 2.40
N GLY A 85 10.47 3.15 2.98
CA GLY A 85 9.19 3.85 2.88
C GLY A 85 9.09 5.08 3.79
N HIS A 86 9.73 5.06 4.96
CA HIS A 86 9.71 6.16 5.93
C HIS A 86 10.87 7.16 5.77
N THR A 87 11.96 6.77 5.12
CA THR A 87 13.05 7.69 4.73
C THR A 87 12.76 8.28 3.35
N ARG A 88 12.54 9.60 3.28
CA ARG A 88 12.23 10.31 2.03
C ARG A 88 12.55 11.80 2.11
N LEU A 89 12.88 12.41 0.98
CA LEU A 89 12.72 13.86 0.83
C LEU A 89 11.25 14.12 0.48
N THR A 90 10.54 14.88 1.31
CA THR A 90 9.11 15.14 1.10
C THR A 90 8.93 15.93 -0.19
N LEU A 91 8.05 15.46 -1.09
CA LEU A 91 7.72 16.19 -2.32
C LEU A 91 7.12 17.56 -1.96
N PRO A 92 7.76 18.68 -2.36
CA PRO A 92 7.18 20.00 -2.19
C PRO A 92 6.04 20.17 -3.21
N LEU A 93 4.80 20.02 -2.75
CA LEU A 93 3.59 20.14 -3.56
C LEU A 93 2.68 21.24 -3.00
N PRO A 94 1.91 21.95 -3.84
CA PRO A 94 0.91 22.89 -3.34
C PRO A 94 -0.21 22.13 -2.62
N GLU A 95 -0.87 22.76 -1.63
CA GLU A 95 -1.97 22.13 -0.90
C GLU A 95 -3.14 21.73 -1.82
N SER A 96 -3.43 22.55 -2.83
CA SER A 96 -4.41 22.26 -3.89
C SER A 96 -4.07 21.00 -4.69
N ALA A 97 -2.82 20.56 -4.69
CA ALA A 97 -2.44 19.31 -5.31
C ALA A 97 -3.07 18.12 -4.60
N GLY A 98 -3.65 18.21 -3.39
CA GLY A 98 -4.44 17.14 -2.75
C GLY A 98 -3.79 15.75 -2.77
N VAL A 99 -2.46 15.67 -2.85
CA VAL A 99 -1.68 14.43 -2.81
C VAL A 99 -1.07 14.36 -1.41
N PHE A 100 -1.70 13.61 -0.52
CA PHE A 100 -1.21 13.42 0.82
C PHE A 100 -0.45 12.09 0.92
N LEU A 101 0.89 12.15 1.03
CA LEU A 101 1.77 10.98 1.12
C LEU A 101 2.11 10.58 2.58
N GLY A 102 1.42 11.13 3.57
CA GLY A 102 1.55 10.64 4.95
C GLY A 102 0.93 11.53 6.01
N HIS A 103 0.50 10.90 7.10
CA HIS A 103 -0.30 11.38 8.25
C HIS A 103 0.21 12.59 9.06
N ALA A 104 1.29 13.28 8.66
CA ALA A 104 1.82 14.41 9.42
C ALA A 104 2.14 15.59 8.51
N ARG A 105 1.56 16.75 8.82
CA ARG A 105 1.79 18.02 8.10
C ARG A 105 3.28 18.35 8.05
N THR A 106 3.69 18.84 6.89
CA THR A 106 5.05 19.31 6.60
C THR A 106 4.96 20.80 6.34
N GLU A 107 5.92 21.57 6.85
CA GLU A 107 5.98 23.01 6.60
C GLU A 107 6.28 23.31 5.13
N ALA A 108 5.81 24.47 4.65
CA ALA A 108 6.09 24.89 3.29
C ALA A 108 7.59 25.17 3.11
N PRO A 109 8.20 24.76 1.98
CA PRO A 109 9.59 25.07 1.70
C PRO A 109 9.77 26.56 1.38
N LYS A 110 11.02 27.02 1.43
CA LYS A 110 11.45 28.37 1.04
C LYS A 110 11.67 28.51 -0.47
N VAL A 111 11.62 27.40 -1.20
CA VAL A 111 11.76 27.32 -2.67
C VAL A 111 10.42 27.05 -3.34
N PRO A 112 10.24 27.42 -4.63
CA PRO A 112 9.04 27.08 -5.38
C PRO A 112 8.71 25.57 -5.35
N VAL A 113 7.42 25.20 -5.30
CA VAL A 113 6.93 23.80 -5.26
C VAL A 113 6.72 23.19 -6.65
N PHE A 114 6.71 21.86 -6.78
CA PHE A 114 6.46 21.21 -8.07
C PHE A 114 5.05 21.51 -8.60
N ALA A 115 4.97 21.80 -9.90
CA ALA A 115 3.70 21.87 -10.60
C ALA A 115 3.05 20.47 -10.71
N THR A 116 1.72 20.43 -10.74
CA THR A 116 0.97 19.18 -10.88
C THR A 116 0.00 19.24 -12.06
N VAL A 117 -0.19 18.13 -12.76
CA VAL A 117 -1.22 18.05 -13.82
C VAL A 117 -2.62 17.84 -13.20
N PRO A 118 -3.69 18.31 -13.86
CA PRO A 118 -5.07 18.33 -13.36
C PRO A 118 -5.78 16.96 -13.41
N ILE A 119 -5.08 15.88 -13.09
CA ILE A 119 -5.60 14.51 -13.04
C ILE A 119 -5.08 13.76 -11.81
N ARG A 120 -5.82 12.73 -11.40
CA ARG A 120 -5.41 11.68 -10.47
C ARG A 120 -5.16 10.41 -11.22
N LEU A 121 -3.98 9.85 -11.07
CA LEU A 121 -3.66 8.51 -11.53
C LEU A 121 -3.73 7.54 -10.36
N THR A 122 -4.32 6.38 -10.58
CA THR A 122 -4.31 5.24 -9.66
C THR A 122 -3.66 4.05 -10.34
N ALA A 123 -2.77 3.38 -9.61
CA ALA A 123 -2.14 2.15 -10.08
C ALA A 123 -3.15 1.01 -10.06
N ALA A 124 -3.20 0.27 -11.16
CA ALA A 124 -3.76 -1.06 -11.29
C ALA A 124 -2.61 -2.07 -11.43
N SER A 125 -2.93 -3.36 -11.32
CA SER A 125 -1.94 -4.42 -11.52
C SER A 125 -1.32 -4.41 -12.92
N ASP A 126 -2.07 -3.95 -13.93
CA ASP A 126 -1.72 -3.96 -15.36
C ASP A 126 -1.66 -2.56 -15.99
N GLY A 127 -1.69 -1.48 -15.21
CA GLY A 127 -1.55 -0.12 -15.75
C GLY A 127 -1.87 1.01 -14.78
N TYR A 128 -2.18 2.19 -15.31
CA TYR A 128 -2.58 3.38 -14.54
C TYR A 128 -3.87 3.95 -15.11
N VAL A 129 -4.83 4.25 -14.24
CA VAL A 129 -6.16 4.77 -14.63
C VAL A 129 -6.36 6.15 -14.04
N ILE A 130 -6.97 7.06 -14.81
CA ILE A 130 -7.43 8.34 -14.29
C ILE A 130 -8.66 8.13 -13.42
N THR A 131 -8.56 8.43 -12.13
CA THR A 131 -9.67 8.27 -11.16
C THR A 131 -10.34 9.58 -10.77
N ALA A 132 -9.69 10.71 -11.01
CA ALA A 132 -10.28 12.03 -10.86
C ALA A 132 -9.60 13.01 -11.83
N ALA A 133 -10.31 14.06 -12.23
CA ALA A 133 -9.78 15.07 -13.12
C ALA A 133 -10.47 16.41 -12.87
N ALA A 134 -9.79 17.53 -13.16
CA ALA A 134 -10.44 18.84 -13.16
C ALA A 134 -11.57 18.88 -14.21
N PRO A 135 -12.60 19.75 -14.08
CA PRO A 135 -13.78 19.75 -14.94
C PRO A 135 -13.48 19.71 -16.45
N LYS A 136 -12.46 20.45 -16.91
CA LYS A 136 -12.01 20.46 -18.32
C LYS A 136 -11.58 19.07 -18.85
N TYR A 137 -11.14 18.19 -17.97
CA TYR A 137 -10.60 16.86 -18.29
C TYR A 137 -11.50 15.72 -17.78
N GLN A 138 -12.72 16.02 -17.33
CA GLN A 138 -13.63 15.01 -16.74
C GLN A 138 -13.90 13.81 -17.67
N ARG A 139 -13.94 14.02 -19.00
CA ARG A 139 -14.10 12.93 -19.99
C ARG A 139 -13.00 11.86 -19.93
N LEU A 140 -11.87 12.16 -19.30
CA LEU A 140 -10.73 11.25 -19.18
C LEU A 140 -10.84 10.36 -17.94
N VAL A 141 -11.79 10.59 -17.03
CA VAL A 141 -12.01 9.69 -15.88
C VAL A 141 -12.35 8.29 -16.40
N GLY A 142 -11.65 7.28 -15.86
CA GLY A 142 -11.68 5.89 -16.32
C GLY A 142 -10.70 5.57 -17.45
N ALA A 143 -10.01 6.56 -18.03
CA ALA A 143 -9.05 6.32 -19.11
C ALA A 143 -7.72 5.76 -18.57
N ALA A 144 -7.16 4.79 -19.28
CA ALA A 144 -5.87 4.18 -18.95
C ALA A 144 -4.71 4.92 -19.63
N LEU A 145 -3.62 5.18 -18.93
CA LEU A 145 -2.41 5.79 -19.50
C LEU A 145 -1.75 4.84 -20.51
N VAL A 146 -1.44 5.34 -21.70
CA VAL A 146 -0.75 4.60 -22.77
C VAL A 146 0.67 5.10 -22.95
N SER A 147 0.85 6.41 -23.10
CA SER A 147 2.17 7.02 -23.29
C SER A 147 2.21 8.51 -22.94
N ILE A 148 3.42 9.03 -22.74
CA ILE A 148 3.72 10.47 -22.59
C ILE A 148 4.85 10.80 -23.56
N ASP A 149 4.63 11.77 -24.45
CA ASP A 149 5.57 12.14 -25.53
C ASP A 149 6.07 10.93 -26.34
N GLY A 150 5.20 9.94 -26.56
CA GLY A 150 5.50 8.71 -27.29
C GLY A 150 6.21 7.62 -26.47
N LYS A 151 6.60 7.88 -25.22
CA LYS A 151 7.15 6.86 -24.32
C LYS A 151 6.04 6.02 -23.69
N ALA A 152 6.04 4.71 -23.96
CA ALA A 152 5.07 3.79 -23.37
C ALA A 152 5.22 3.68 -21.84
N VAL A 153 4.14 3.25 -21.16
CA VAL A 153 4.09 3.09 -19.70
C VAL A 153 5.32 2.40 -19.12
N GLY A 154 5.78 1.28 -19.70
CA GLY A 154 6.97 0.58 -19.18
C GLY A 154 8.24 1.44 -19.18
N ALA A 155 8.45 2.27 -20.21
CA ALA A 155 9.57 3.19 -20.27
C ALA A 155 9.42 4.37 -19.28
N ILE A 156 8.18 4.83 -19.05
CA ILE A 156 7.88 5.82 -18.02
C ILE A 156 8.20 5.26 -16.64
N GLU A 157 7.78 4.03 -16.34
CA GLU A 157 8.06 3.34 -15.09
C GLU A 157 9.57 3.23 -14.86
N SER A 158 10.33 2.73 -15.84
CA SER A 158 11.80 2.60 -15.71
C SER A 158 12.49 3.93 -15.43
N ALA A 159 12.03 5.03 -16.05
CA ALA A 159 12.64 6.34 -15.88
C ALA A 159 12.29 6.99 -14.53
N MET A 160 11.09 6.75 -14.02
CA MET A 160 10.51 7.47 -12.87
C MET A 160 10.59 6.70 -11.54
N LEU A 161 10.59 5.36 -11.55
CA LEU A 161 10.70 4.54 -10.33
C LEU A 161 11.89 4.88 -9.43
N PRO A 162 13.08 5.26 -9.93
CA PRO A 162 14.20 5.68 -9.07
C PRO A 162 13.90 6.87 -8.16
N LEU A 163 12.90 7.69 -8.49
CA LEU A 163 12.48 8.82 -7.65
C LEU A 163 11.58 8.40 -6.48
N VAL A 164 11.00 7.20 -6.53
CA VAL A 164 9.98 6.78 -5.58
C VAL A 164 10.62 6.04 -4.41
N ASN A 165 10.47 6.60 -3.21
CA ASN A 165 10.83 5.93 -1.97
C ASN A 165 9.84 4.79 -1.66
N GLY A 166 10.30 3.74 -0.99
CA GLY A 166 9.46 2.58 -0.67
C GLY A 166 10.25 1.39 -0.18
N ASP A 167 9.66 0.60 0.71
CA ASP A 167 10.30 -0.58 1.32
C ASP A 167 10.50 -1.72 0.33
N ASN A 168 9.58 -1.85 -0.63
CA ASN A 168 9.56 -2.87 -1.65
C ASN A 168 9.07 -2.31 -3.01
N ALA A 169 9.19 -3.12 -4.07
CA ALA A 169 8.83 -2.72 -5.43
C ALA A 169 7.32 -2.43 -5.59
N GLY A 170 6.47 -3.17 -4.87
CA GLY A 170 5.02 -2.98 -4.88
C GLY A 170 4.63 -1.58 -4.41
N MET A 171 5.17 -1.14 -3.26
CA MET A 171 4.95 0.20 -2.72
C MET A 171 5.39 1.28 -3.71
N LYS A 172 6.58 1.14 -4.30
CA LYS A 172 7.08 2.10 -5.28
C LYS A 172 6.15 2.23 -6.48
N ARG A 173 5.66 1.11 -7.03
CA ARG A 173 4.67 1.13 -8.12
C ARG A 173 3.35 1.78 -7.70
N ALA A 174 2.88 1.51 -6.47
CA ALA A 174 1.63 2.05 -5.96
C ALA A 174 1.66 3.58 -5.75
N TYR A 175 2.83 4.15 -5.44
CA TYR A 175 3.02 5.59 -5.24
C TYR A 175 3.53 6.33 -6.49
N LEU A 176 4.12 5.63 -7.46
CA LEU A 176 4.59 6.19 -8.72
C LEU A 176 3.59 7.13 -9.43
N PRO A 177 2.27 6.88 -9.44
CA PRO A 177 1.29 7.81 -10.00
C PRO A 177 1.45 9.27 -9.52
N SER A 178 1.81 9.45 -8.25
CA SER A 178 2.01 10.79 -7.64
C SER A 178 3.21 11.52 -8.21
N PHE A 179 4.18 10.80 -8.78
CA PHE A 179 5.39 11.34 -9.41
C PHE A 179 5.19 11.54 -10.91
N ILE A 180 4.46 10.65 -11.59
CA ILE A 180 4.09 10.79 -13.00
C ILE A 180 3.28 12.09 -13.21
N MET A 181 2.46 12.47 -12.24
CA MET A 181 1.67 13.69 -12.27
C MET A 181 2.48 15.01 -12.17
N LEU A 182 3.82 14.94 -12.08
CA LEU A 182 4.69 16.10 -11.89
C LEU A 182 5.48 16.39 -13.18
N PRO A 183 5.08 17.37 -14.01
CA PRO A 183 5.77 17.69 -15.27
C PRO A 183 7.26 17.99 -15.10
N ASP A 184 7.63 18.61 -13.98
CA ASP A 184 9.03 18.90 -13.65
C ASP A 184 9.86 17.64 -13.51
N LEU A 185 9.34 16.60 -12.85
CA LEU A 185 10.03 15.33 -12.70
C LEU A 185 10.04 14.53 -14.01
N LEU A 186 8.94 14.55 -14.78
CA LEU A 186 8.90 13.95 -16.11
C LEU A 186 10.00 14.52 -17.01
N ARG A 187 10.21 15.84 -16.97
CA ARG A 187 11.27 16.52 -17.74
C ARG A 187 12.66 16.20 -17.19
N ALA A 188 12.84 16.23 -15.86
CA ALA A 188 14.11 15.89 -15.21
C ALA A 188 14.55 14.44 -15.50
N ARG A 189 13.61 13.52 -15.74
CA ARG A 189 13.88 12.13 -16.16
C ARG A 189 13.81 11.91 -17.67
N GLY A 190 13.72 13.00 -18.45
CA GLY A 190 13.67 12.98 -19.89
C GLY A 190 12.45 12.28 -20.48
N VAL A 191 11.39 12.02 -19.70
CA VAL A 191 10.14 11.42 -20.15
C VAL A 191 9.35 12.39 -21.02
N ALA A 192 9.27 13.66 -20.61
CA ALA A 192 8.63 14.73 -21.34
C ALA A 192 9.67 15.74 -21.84
N ALA A 193 9.47 16.29 -23.04
CA ALA A 193 10.36 17.29 -23.63
C ALA A 193 10.18 18.69 -23.01
N GLY A 194 9.00 18.98 -22.47
CA GLY A 194 8.65 20.28 -21.91
C GLY A 194 7.38 20.24 -21.08
N SER A 195 6.82 21.42 -20.77
CA SER A 195 5.57 21.56 -20.01
C SER A 195 4.30 21.23 -20.83
N ASP A 196 4.41 21.13 -22.15
CA ASP A 196 3.32 20.80 -23.09
C ASP A 196 3.41 19.34 -23.59
N ALA A 197 3.59 18.39 -22.67
CA ALA A 197 3.74 16.98 -23.03
C ALA A 197 2.45 16.43 -23.66
N ARG A 198 2.58 15.54 -24.66
CA ARG A 198 1.44 14.83 -25.28
C ARG A 198 1.14 13.56 -24.50
N TRP A 199 0.01 13.54 -23.81
CA TRP A 199 -0.46 12.40 -23.05
C TRP A 199 -1.44 11.59 -23.88
N ARG A 200 -1.18 10.29 -24.03
CA ARG A 200 -2.11 9.37 -24.69
C ARG A 200 -2.81 8.50 -23.66
N PHE A 201 -4.13 8.44 -23.77
CA PHE A 201 -4.98 7.62 -22.92
C PHE A 201 -5.86 6.70 -23.75
N ARG A 202 -6.21 5.54 -23.20
CA ARG A 202 -7.23 4.63 -23.75
C ARG A 202 -8.49 4.74 -22.91
N LEU A 203 -9.57 5.20 -23.52
CA LEU A 203 -10.89 5.31 -22.88
C LEU A 203 -11.49 3.92 -22.61
N PRO A 204 -12.49 3.80 -21.70
CA PRO A 204 -13.18 2.53 -21.45
C PRO A 204 -13.83 1.88 -22.68
N ASN A 205 -14.18 2.67 -23.70
CA ASN A 205 -14.71 2.17 -24.98
C ASN A 205 -13.63 1.65 -25.94
N GLY A 206 -12.36 1.63 -25.53
CA GLY A 206 -11.22 1.18 -26.34
C GLY A 206 -10.59 2.24 -27.23
N HIS A 207 -11.23 3.41 -27.42
CA HIS A 207 -10.67 4.48 -28.25
C HIS A 207 -9.49 5.16 -27.53
N GLU A 208 -8.43 5.46 -28.29
CA GLU A 208 -7.31 6.25 -27.79
C GLU A 208 -7.52 7.74 -28.06
N VAL A 209 -7.21 8.57 -27.08
CA VAL A 209 -7.25 10.03 -27.15
C VAL A 209 -5.88 10.60 -26.77
N GLU A 210 -5.52 11.71 -27.38
CA GLU A 210 -4.31 12.46 -27.06
C GLU A 210 -4.67 13.83 -26.49
N GLU A 211 -4.00 14.20 -25.40
CA GLU A 211 -4.31 15.39 -24.61
C GLU A 211 -3.03 16.13 -24.20
N ARG A 212 -3.16 17.45 -24.08
CA ARG A 212 -2.14 18.31 -23.48
C ARG A 212 -2.65 18.80 -22.14
N LEU A 213 -2.02 18.31 -21.07
CA LEU A 213 -2.43 18.61 -19.70
C LEU A 213 -1.67 19.84 -19.20
N ALA A 214 -2.33 21.00 -19.24
CA ALA A 214 -1.78 22.22 -18.63
C ALA A 214 -1.67 22.06 -17.11
N ALA A 215 -0.54 22.45 -16.53
CA ALA A 215 -0.34 22.43 -15.08
C ALA A 215 -1.42 23.21 -14.34
N LEU A 216 -1.77 22.73 -13.14
CA LEU A 216 -2.68 23.43 -12.25
C LEU A 216 -2.09 24.76 -11.81
N PRO A 217 -2.86 25.86 -11.85
CA PRO A 217 -2.47 27.11 -11.21
C PRO A 217 -2.29 26.88 -9.70
N ASP A 218 -1.28 27.53 -9.10
CA ASP A 218 -1.11 27.53 -7.65
C ASP A 218 -2.38 28.07 -6.98
N GLY A 219 -2.91 27.34 -6.00
CA GLY A 219 -4.12 27.72 -5.27
C GLY A 219 -5.45 27.48 -6.00
N ALA A 220 -5.46 26.77 -7.14
CA ALA A 220 -6.71 26.41 -7.81
C ALA A 220 -7.61 25.55 -6.91
N ASP A 221 -8.81 26.04 -6.60
CA ASP A 221 -9.88 25.25 -5.99
C ASP A 221 -10.45 24.32 -7.06
N LEU A 222 -10.13 23.04 -6.91
CA LEU A 222 -10.57 22.01 -7.82
C LEU A 222 -11.76 21.34 -7.16
N ALA A 223 -12.95 21.61 -7.69
CA ALA A 223 -14.14 20.79 -7.50
C ALA A 223 -13.91 19.42 -8.14
N TRP A 224 -12.97 18.65 -7.56
CA TRP A 224 -12.64 17.30 -7.98
C TRP A 224 -13.93 16.48 -7.94
N ALA A 225 -14.28 15.88 -9.08
CA ALA A 225 -15.29 14.84 -9.09
C ALA A 225 -14.70 13.61 -8.39
N ASN A 226 -14.79 13.58 -7.06
CA ASN A 226 -14.38 12.46 -6.22
C ASN A 226 -15.58 11.53 -5.98
N GLU A 227 -15.30 10.26 -5.69
CA GLU A 227 -16.24 9.48 -4.88
C GLU A 227 -16.40 10.18 -3.52
N ALA A 228 -17.60 10.16 -2.95
CA ALA A 228 -17.85 10.77 -1.64
C ALA A 228 -16.85 10.21 -0.60
N ASP A 229 -16.18 11.10 0.14
CA ASP A 229 -15.25 10.71 1.19
C ASP A 229 -16.01 9.90 2.26
N ALA A 230 -15.69 8.61 2.35
CA ALA A 230 -16.29 7.71 3.34
C ALA A 230 -15.74 7.96 4.76
N GLY A 231 -14.84 8.92 4.93
CA GLY A 231 -14.14 9.18 6.17
C GLY A 231 -13.09 8.12 6.48
N PRO A 232 -12.45 8.20 7.66
CA PRO A 232 -11.39 7.28 8.06
C PRO A 232 -11.90 5.84 8.24
N PHE A 233 -13.19 5.67 8.54
CA PHE A 233 -13.80 4.37 8.79
C PHE A 233 -15.15 4.24 8.07
N SER A 234 -15.43 3.05 7.56
CA SER A 234 -16.80 2.72 7.13
C SER A 234 -17.15 1.27 7.42
N LEU A 235 -18.42 1.05 7.77
CA LEU A 235 -18.98 -0.27 8.04
C LEU A 235 -20.09 -0.57 7.04
N LYS A 236 -19.96 -1.65 6.28
CA LYS A 236 -20.97 -2.11 5.32
C LYS A 236 -21.38 -3.54 5.65
N ARG A 237 -22.66 -3.84 5.47
CA ARG A 237 -23.20 -5.20 5.53
C ARG A 237 -23.54 -5.65 4.11
N LEU A 238 -23.07 -6.83 3.72
CA LEU A 238 -23.37 -7.47 2.46
C LEU A 238 -24.16 -8.76 2.71
N ASP A 239 -24.76 -9.31 1.67
CA ASP A 239 -25.48 -10.58 1.73
C ASP A 239 -24.58 -11.72 2.26
N GLY A 240 -25.21 -12.74 2.86
CA GLY A 240 -24.50 -13.89 3.43
C GLY A 240 -23.80 -13.62 4.77
N GLY A 241 -24.22 -12.56 5.48
CA GLY A 241 -23.69 -12.22 6.80
C GLY A 241 -22.28 -11.61 6.76
N ILE A 242 -21.86 -11.07 5.61
CA ILE A 242 -20.53 -10.47 5.44
C ILE A 242 -20.56 -9.02 5.94
N ILE A 243 -19.67 -8.70 6.87
CA ILE A 243 -19.46 -7.38 7.45
C ILE A 243 -18.12 -6.87 6.95
N VAL A 244 -18.13 -5.73 6.26
CA VAL A 244 -16.92 -5.09 5.74
C VAL A 244 -16.62 -3.84 6.57
N ALA A 245 -15.54 -3.90 7.32
CA ALA A 245 -14.97 -2.80 8.09
C ALA A 245 -13.76 -2.23 7.33
N ARG A 246 -13.95 -1.11 6.65
CA ARG A 246 -12.85 -0.41 5.98
C ARG A 246 -12.20 0.56 6.95
N ILE A 247 -10.88 0.47 7.08
CA ILE A 247 -10.06 1.34 7.92
C ILE A 247 -9.06 2.01 6.98
N ALA A 248 -9.31 3.27 6.64
CA ALA A 248 -8.49 4.02 5.70
C ALA A 248 -7.19 4.53 6.34
N GLU A 249 -7.16 4.68 7.67
CA GLU A 249 -5.98 5.12 8.42
C GLU A 249 -6.01 4.54 9.84
N ILE A 250 -4.83 4.23 10.41
CA ILE A 250 -4.69 3.84 11.82
C ILE A 250 -4.58 5.11 12.67
N ALA A 251 -5.66 5.87 12.77
CA ALA A 251 -5.75 7.11 13.54
C ALA A 251 -7.10 7.18 14.25
N ASN A 252 -7.29 8.16 15.14
CA ASN A 252 -8.65 8.52 15.55
C ASN A 252 -9.22 9.48 14.51
N GLY A 253 -10.47 9.25 14.09
CA GLY A 253 -11.21 10.21 13.28
C GLY A 253 -11.66 11.42 14.11
N PRO A 254 -12.12 12.49 13.44
CA PRO A 254 -12.60 13.69 14.12
C PRO A 254 -13.79 13.40 15.05
N ASP A 255 -14.70 12.52 14.62
CA ASP A 255 -15.96 12.22 15.32
C ASP A 255 -15.97 10.85 15.99
N GLN A 256 -14.99 9.99 15.70
CA GLN A 256 -14.96 8.60 16.18
C GLN A 256 -13.52 8.13 16.39
N SER A 257 -13.24 7.53 17.55
CA SER A 257 -11.97 6.86 17.80
C SER A 257 -11.92 5.49 17.10
N LEU A 258 -10.72 5.00 16.77
CA LEU A 258 -10.57 3.67 16.18
C LEU A 258 -11.07 2.56 17.12
N ALA A 259 -10.93 2.76 18.43
CA ALA A 259 -11.46 1.84 19.43
C ALA A 259 -12.99 1.78 19.40
N ALA A 260 -13.67 2.93 19.35
CA ALA A 260 -15.13 2.97 19.26
C ALA A 260 -15.64 2.39 17.93
N PHE A 261 -14.90 2.57 16.83
CA PHE A 261 -15.20 1.90 15.57
C PHE A 261 -15.04 0.37 15.68
N ALA A 262 -13.97 -0.12 16.33
CA ALA A 262 -13.78 -1.54 16.57
C ALA A 262 -14.95 -2.13 17.37
N ASP A 263 -15.44 -1.44 18.41
CA ASP A 263 -16.61 -1.87 19.18
C ASP A 263 -17.86 -1.99 18.28
N GLN A 264 -18.08 -1.05 17.37
CA GLN A 264 -19.18 -1.13 16.40
C GLN A 264 -19.04 -2.31 15.43
N VAL A 265 -17.82 -2.57 14.96
CA VAL A 265 -17.52 -3.72 14.11
C VAL A 265 -17.88 -5.03 14.83
N TYR A 266 -17.42 -5.20 16.07
CA TYR A 266 -17.68 -6.43 16.81
C TYR A 266 -19.13 -6.55 17.28
N ALA A 267 -19.80 -5.45 17.63
CA ALA A 267 -21.24 -5.48 17.87
C ALA A 267 -22.02 -5.93 16.64
N ALA A 268 -21.57 -5.53 15.44
CA ALA A 268 -22.17 -6.02 14.20
C ALA A 268 -21.93 -7.51 13.97
N VAL A 269 -20.73 -8.02 14.28
CA VAL A 269 -20.39 -9.45 14.23
C VAL A 269 -21.27 -10.24 15.20
N ASP A 270 -21.35 -9.81 16.45
CA ASP A 270 -22.09 -10.50 17.51
C ASP A 270 -23.61 -10.53 17.24
N ALA A 271 -24.14 -9.50 16.56
CA ALA A 271 -25.55 -9.43 16.15
C ALA A 271 -25.89 -10.22 14.88
N THR A 272 -24.90 -10.80 14.18
CA THR A 272 -25.10 -11.46 12.88
C THR A 272 -24.88 -12.97 13.01
N PRO A 273 -25.92 -13.80 12.82
CA PRO A 273 -25.75 -15.25 12.77
C PRO A 273 -24.75 -15.65 11.68
N ASP A 274 -23.78 -16.50 12.04
CA ASP A 274 -22.73 -16.97 11.13
C ASP A 274 -21.93 -15.84 10.44
N ALA A 275 -21.70 -14.74 11.16
CA ALA A 275 -20.99 -13.56 10.68
C ALA A 275 -19.64 -13.89 10.03
N ARG A 276 -19.34 -13.17 8.95
CA ARG A 276 -18.02 -13.15 8.31
C ARG A 276 -17.49 -11.72 8.34
N LEU A 277 -16.30 -11.53 8.92
CA LEU A 277 -15.69 -10.20 9.02
C LEU A 277 -14.62 -10.03 7.94
N VAL A 278 -14.70 -8.91 7.24
CA VAL A 278 -13.67 -8.40 6.33
C VAL A 278 -13.12 -7.11 6.91
N ILE A 279 -11.83 -7.09 7.25
CA ILE A 279 -11.11 -5.88 7.61
C ILE A 279 -10.39 -5.39 6.35
N ASP A 280 -10.84 -4.30 5.74
CA ASP A 280 -10.25 -3.75 4.52
C ASP A 280 -9.19 -2.70 4.86
N LEU A 281 -7.91 -3.06 4.69
CA LEU A 281 -6.73 -2.22 4.93
C LEU A 281 -6.07 -1.75 3.61
N ARG A 282 -6.72 -1.97 2.46
CA ARG A 282 -6.21 -1.53 1.16
C ARG A 282 -6.18 0.00 1.11
N GLY A 283 -5.04 0.55 0.71
CA GLY A 283 -4.82 2.00 0.68
C GLY A 283 -4.44 2.62 2.02
N ASN A 284 -4.34 1.84 3.11
CA ASN A 284 -4.09 2.37 4.45
C ASN A 284 -2.59 2.64 4.70
N PRO A 285 -2.14 3.92 4.79
CA PRO A 285 -0.73 4.27 4.91
C PRO A 285 -0.17 4.09 6.33
N GLY A 286 -0.98 3.59 7.27
CA GLY A 286 -0.63 3.41 8.68
C GLY A 286 -1.12 4.55 9.55
N GLY A 287 -0.29 4.98 10.50
CA GLY A 287 -0.66 5.93 11.54
C GLY A 287 -0.05 5.54 12.88
N ASN A 288 -0.86 5.46 13.93
CA ASN A 288 -0.43 5.24 15.30
C ASN A 288 -0.56 3.76 15.72
N ASN A 289 0.58 3.09 15.93
CA ASN A 289 0.65 1.70 16.38
C ASN A 289 -0.11 1.40 17.68
N PHE A 290 -0.25 2.38 18.59
CA PHE A 290 -0.95 2.16 19.87
C PHE A 290 -2.47 1.99 19.72
N LEU A 291 -3.02 2.17 18.52
CA LEU A 291 -4.46 2.08 18.27
C LEU A 291 -4.92 0.73 17.66
N ILE A 292 -4.00 -0.18 17.34
CA ILE A 292 -4.36 -1.44 16.65
C ILE A 292 -4.96 -2.50 17.59
N ASP A 293 -4.68 -2.42 18.88
CA ASP A 293 -5.03 -3.43 19.90
C ASP A 293 -6.52 -3.81 19.95
N PRO A 294 -7.49 -2.87 19.93
CA PRO A 294 -8.91 -3.20 19.96
C PRO A 294 -9.35 -4.09 18.80
N LEU A 295 -8.78 -3.89 17.60
CA LEU A 295 -9.05 -4.71 16.42
C LEU A 295 -8.51 -6.14 16.61
N VAL A 296 -7.30 -6.28 17.11
CA VAL A 296 -6.69 -7.61 17.28
C VAL A 296 -7.41 -8.38 18.39
N ARG A 297 -7.56 -7.78 19.57
CA ARG A 297 -8.19 -8.43 20.73
C ARG A 297 -9.65 -8.77 20.47
N GLY A 298 -10.35 -7.89 19.75
CA GLY A 298 -11.70 -8.15 19.28
C GLY A 298 -11.77 -9.42 18.44
N ALA A 299 -10.99 -9.50 17.36
CA ALA A 299 -10.97 -10.68 16.49
C ALA A 299 -10.61 -11.98 17.25
N VAL A 300 -9.59 -11.93 18.12
CA VAL A 300 -9.15 -13.09 18.90
C VAL A 300 -10.24 -13.64 19.81
N SER A 301 -11.05 -12.78 20.42
CA SER A 301 -12.01 -13.17 21.47
C SER A 301 -13.40 -13.57 20.98
N ARG A 302 -13.65 -13.60 19.65
CA ARG A 302 -14.96 -13.96 19.08
C ARG A 302 -14.91 -15.33 18.40
N PRO A 303 -15.42 -16.41 19.03
CA PRO A 303 -15.45 -17.75 18.43
C PRO A 303 -16.13 -17.82 17.06
N ALA A 304 -17.09 -16.93 16.76
CA ALA A 304 -17.75 -16.84 15.46
C ALA A 304 -16.76 -16.59 14.29
N LEU A 305 -15.63 -15.92 14.57
CA LEU A 305 -14.58 -15.62 13.60
C LEU A 305 -13.53 -16.74 13.50
N TRP A 306 -13.56 -17.73 14.40
CA TRP A 306 -12.66 -18.89 14.43
C TRP A 306 -13.27 -20.10 13.70
N LYS A 307 -13.87 -19.82 12.53
CA LYS A 307 -14.37 -20.80 11.57
C LYS A 307 -13.67 -20.59 10.22
N PRO A 308 -13.40 -21.65 9.44
CA PRO A 308 -12.80 -21.50 8.10
C PRO A 308 -13.62 -20.53 7.22
N GLY A 309 -12.99 -19.49 6.68
CA GLY A 309 -13.68 -18.51 5.83
C GLY A 309 -14.54 -17.47 6.55
N HIS A 310 -14.28 -17.19 7.84
CA HIS A 310 -15.03 -16.19 8.62
C HIS A 310 -14.28 -14.91 8.98
N LEU A 311 -12.96 -14.88 8.78
CA LEU A 311 -12.15 -13.68 9.02
C LEU A 311 -11.22 -13.45 7.83
N PHE A 312 -11.38 -12.29 7.20
CA PHE A 312 -10.59 -11.85 6.06
C PHE A 312 -9.93 -10.51 6.36
N VAL A 313 -8.72 -10.31 5.85
CA VAL A 313 -8.08 -8.99 5.81
C VAL A 313 -7.72 -8.69 4.37
N LEU A 314 -8.23 -7.57 3.85
CA LEU A 314 -7.87 -7.13 2.50
C LEU A 314 -6.62 -6.25 2.60
N ILE A 315 -5.61 -6.59 1.81
CA ILE A 315 -4.30 -5.93 1.80
C ILE A 315 -3.90 -5.52 0.38
N ASP A 316 -3.08 -4.47 0.28
CA ASP A 316 -2.46 -4.06 -0.97
C ASP A 316 -1.09 -3.41 -0.74
N ALA A 317 -0.44 -3.02 -1.83
CA ALA A 317 0.87 -2.37 -1.83
C ALA A 317 0.90 -1.00 -1.12
N LYS A 318 -0.25 -0.48 -0.66
CA LYS A 318 -0.34 0.73 0.16
C LYS A 318 -0.60 0.43 1.63
N THR A 319 -0.98 -0.80 2.01
CA THR A 319 -1.01 -1.25 3.41
C THR A 319 0.41 -1.16 4.00
N PHE A 320 0.63 -0.14 4.83
CA PHE A 320 1.97 0.32 5.23
C PHE A 320 2.03 0.74 6.71
N SER A 321 3.22 0.75 7.30
CA SER A 321 3.47 1.23 8.68
C SER A 321 2.54 0.60 9.72
N ALA A 322 1.78 1.36 10.51
CA ALA A 322 0.91 0.78 11.53
C ALA A 322 -0.15 -0.20 10.97
N ALA A 323 -0.54 -0.07 9.69
CA ALA A 323 -1.41 -1.05 9.05
C ALA A 323 -0.67 -2.36 8.77
N GLN A 324 0.63 -2.31 8.44
CA GLN A 324 1.48 -3.51 8.38
C GLN A 324 1.60 -4.18 9.75
N ASN A 325 1.73 -3.41 10.83
CA ASN A 325 1.82 -3.98 12.18
C ASN A 325 0.49 -4.62 12.61
N LEU A 326 -0.65 -4.05 12.20
CA LEU A 326 -1.94 -4.73 12.32
C LEU A 326 -2.00 -6.04 11.51
N VAL A 327 -1.48 -6.06 10.27
CA VAL A 327 -1.35 -7.29 9.48
C VAL A 327 -0.49 -8.34 10.20
N ASN A 328 0.66 -7.94 10.76
CA ASN A 328 1.54 -8.83 11.53
C ASN A 328 0.80 -9.44 12.73
N ALA A 329 0.05 -8.62 13.47
CA ALA A 329 -0.73 -9.08 14.61
C ALA A 329 -1.86 -10.03 14.21
N MET A 330 -2.58 -9.73 13.12
CA MET A 330 -3.62 -10.61 12.59
C MET A 330 -3.05 -11.94 12.08
N GLU A 331 -1.90 -11.92 11.39
CA GLU A 331 -1.19 -13.13 10.92
C GLU A 331 -0.74 -14.00 12.10
N ARG A 332 -0.35 -13.38 13.21
CA ARG A 332 0.20 -14.08 14.37
C ARG A 332 -0.89 -14.68 15.26
N TRP A 333 -1.99 -13.96 15.48
CA TRP A 333 -2.93 -14.25 16.56
C TRP A 333 -4.30 -14.77 16.09
N THR A 334 -4.56 -14.78 14.79
CA THR A 334 -5.89 -15.13 14.26
C THR A 334 -5.78 -16.08 13.05
N PRO A 335 -6.86 -16.78 12.68
CA PRO A 335 -6.90 -17.57 11.45
C PRO A 335 -7.21 -16.72 10.20
N ALA A 336 -6.93 -15.41 10.21
CA ALA A 336 -7.33 -14.49 9.15
C ALA A 336 -6.80 -14.88 7.77
N VAL A 337 -7.68 -14.85 6.77
CA VAL A 337 -7.33 -15.06 5.37
C VAL A 337 -7.02 -13.72 4.70
N PHE A 338 -5.78 -13.53 4.27
CA PHE A 338 -5.35 -12.35 3.53
C PHE A 338 -5.70 -12.45 2.05
N VAL A 339 -6.37 -11.43 1.52
CA VAL A 339 -6.85 -11.37 0.14
C VAL A 339 -6.44 -10.04 -0.50
N GLY A 340 -5.98 -10.07 -1.75
CA GLY A 340 -5.61 -8.85 -2.48
C GLY A 340 -4.20 -8.92 -3.07
N GLU A 341 -3.35 -7.96 -2.75
CA GLU A 341 -1.98 -7.83 -3.24
C GLU A 341 -0.98 -7.79 -2.06
N PRO A 342 0.31 -8.09 -2.27
CA PRO A 342 1.31 -8.00 -1.21
C PRO A 342 1.34 -6.60 -0.56
N THR A 343 1.62 -6.54 0.73
CA THR A 343 1.70 -5.27 1.47
C THR A 343 2.84 -4.36 0.99
N GLY A 344 2.75 -3.07 1.30
CA GLY A 344 3.76 -2.08 0.93
C GLY A 344 5.00 -2.03 1.82
N ALA A 345 4.99 -2.76 2.95
CA ALA A 345 6.09 -2.80 3.91
C ALA A 345 6.55 -4.23 4.17
N ALA A 346 7.83 -4.37 4.51
CA ALA A 346 8.31 -5.58 5.12
C ALA A 346 7.67 -5.76 6.51
N PRO A 347 7.36 -7.00 6.95
CA PRO A 347 6.83 -7.25 8.30
C PRO A 347 7.73 -6.71 9.42
N SER A 348 9.03 -6.64 9.18
CA SER A 348 9.97 -5.91 10.02
C SER A 348 10.68 -4.83 9.21
N SER A 349 10.54 -3.57 9.59
CA SER A 349 11.12 -2.44 8.86
C SER A 349 11.45 -1.26 9.78
N TYR A 350 12.27 -0.34 9.28
CA TYR A 350 12.52 0.94 9.95
C TYR A 350 11.36 1.90 9.67
N GLY A 351 10.87 2.56 10.71
CA GLY A 351 9.72 3.45 10.67
C GLY A 351 9.89 4.70 11.56
N ASP A 352 8.76 5.32 11.92
CA ASP A 352 8.69 6.49 12.81
C ASP A 352 9.64 7.62 12.38
N SER A 353 9.39 8.15 11.19
CA SER A 353 10.28 9.12 10.59
C SER A 353 10.42 10.40 11.44
N ARG A 354 11.64 10.83 11.73
CA ARG A 354 11.92 12.19 12.21
C ARG A 354 11.92 13.17 11.04
N ARG A 355 11.38 14.37 11.26
CA ARG A 355 11.38 15.47 10.29
C ARG A 355 12.59 16.36 10.51
N ILE A 356 13.30 16.68 9.44
CA ILE A 356 14.50 17.49 9.45
C ILE A 356 14.38 18.52 8.32
N THR A 357 14.36 19.79 8.67
CA THR A 357 14.25 20.90 7.71
C THR A 357 15.64 21.26 7.22
N LEU A 358 15.85 21.27 5.90
CA LEU A 358 17.10 21.69 5.29
C LEU A 358 17.27 23.22 5.42
N PRO A 359 18.49 23.69 5.74
CA PRO A 359 18.70 25.08 6.19
C PRO A 359 18.36 26.13 5.13
N GLU A 360 18.75 25.90 3.88
CA GLU A 360 18.65 26.89 2.80
C GLU A 360 17.28 26.81 2.11
N SER A 361 16.87 25.63 1.63
CA SER A 361 15.63 25.43 0.88
C SER A 361 14.38 25.27 1.73
N GLY A 362 14.51 24.95 3.03
CA GLY A 362 13.38 24.58 3.87
C GLY A 362 12.71 23.27 3.47
N LEU A 363 13.29 22.48 2.56
CA LEU A 363 12.76 21.16 2.23
C LEU A 363 12.82 20.25 3.46
N THR A 364 11.84 19.35 3.58
CA THR A 364 11.77 18.44 4.73
C THR A 364 12.25 17.04 4.34
N LEU A 365 13.42 16.67 4.87
CA LEU A 365 13.89 15.30 4.94
C LEU A 365 13.14 14.56 6.05
N ARG A 366 12.66 13.37 5.75
CA ARG A 366 12.11 12.42 6.71
C ARG A 366 13.08 11.24 6.79
N VAL A 367 13.46 10.84 7.99
CA VAL A 367 14.41 9.73 8.22
C VAL A 367 13.82 8.77 9.25
N SER A 368 13.71 7.49 8.92
CA SER A 368 13.27 6.46 9.87
C SER A 368 14.13 6.51 11.15
N SER A 369 13.50 6.33 12.31
CA SER A 369 14.19 6.45 13.60
C SER A 369 14.00 5.28 14.56
N LEU A 370 13.11 4.34 14.23
CA LEU A 370 12.85 3.14 15.03
C LEU A 370 12.80 1.90 14.13
N TYR A 371 13.25 0.75 14.65
CA TYR A 371 13.11 -0.53 13.98
C TYR A 371 11.96 -1.34 14.60
N TRP A 372 10.93 -1.63 13.82
CA TRP A 372 9.81 -2.48 14.22
C TRP A 372 10.09 -3.93 13.83
N GLN A 373 10.02 -4.83 14.82
CA GLN A 373 10.20 -6.28 14.64
C GLN A 373 9.10 -7.03 15.38
N ASP A 374 7.87 -6.92 14.86
CA ASP A 374 6.68 -7.52 15.48
C ASP A 374 6.49 -9.01 15.12
N THR A 375 7.19 -9.46 14.08
CA THR A 375 7.30 -10.88 13.70
C THR A 375 8.57 -11.51 14.28
N GLY A 376 8.96 -12.69 13.80
CA GLY A 376 10.15 -13.39 14.33
C GLY A 376 11.45 -12.81 13.78
N PRO A 377 12.59 -12.99 14.48
CA PRO A 377 13.89 -12.47 14.05
C PRO A 377 14.40 -13.05 12.72
N LEU A 378 13.83 -14.18 12.29
CA LEU A 378 14.11 -14.86 11.03
C LEU A 378 13.18 -14.43 9.89
N ASP A 379 12.20 -13.57 10.14
CA ASP A 379 11.35 -13.03 9.09
C ASP A 379 12.17 -12.04 8.26
N LYS A 380 12.41 -12.41 7.00
CA LYS A 380 13.16 -11.63 6.00
C LYS A 380 12.30 -11.26 4.80
N ARG A 381 10.99 -11.47 4.90
CA ARG A 381 10.05 -11.10 3.84
C ARG A 381 10.10 -9.60 3.63
N ASP A 382 9.99 -9.17 2.39
CA ASP A 382 9.89 -7.77 1.98
C ASP A 382 8.43 -7.27 1.93
N ALA A 383 7.47 -8.20 2.00
CA ALA A 383 6.03 -7.95 2.10
C ALA A 383 5.31 -9.14 2.78
N THR A 384 4.14 -8.88 3.35
CA THR A 384 3.16 -9.94 3.64
C THR A 384 2.39 -10.24 2.36
N ALA A 385 2.53 -11.47 1.85
CA ALA A 385 1.78 -11.92 0.68
C ALA A 385 0.34 -12.32 1.07
N PRO A 386 -0.65 -12.11 0.17
CA PRO A 386 -2.01 -12.60 0.40
C PRO A 386 -2.05 -14.13 0.26
N HIS A 387 -2.91 -14.79 1.04
CA HIS A 387 -3.23 -16.21 0.85
C HIS A 387 -4.01 -16.42 -0.45
N LEU A 388 -4.82 -15.43 -0.86
CA LEU A 388 -5.52 -15.41 -2.13
C LEU A 388 -5.23 -14.11 -2.89
N PRO A 389 -4.37 -14.17 -3.93
CA PRO A 389 -4.15 -13.04 -4.82
C PRO A 389 -5.45 -12.61 -5.51
N ALA A 390 -5.78 -11.32 -5.41
CA ALA A 390 -6.93 -10.69 -6.06
C ALA A 390 -6.53 -9.28 -6.56
N PRO A 391 -5.54 -9.18 -7.46
CA PRO A 391 -5.06 -7.90 -7.98
C PRO A 391 -6.16 -7.16 -8.72
N ARG A 392 -6.18 -5.82 -8.60
CA ARG A 392 -7.17 -4.98 -9.29
C ARG A 392 -6.63 -4.51 -10.64
N THR A 393 -7.26 -4.94 -11.72
CA THR A 393 -6.90 -4.57 -13.09
C THR A 393 -7.48 -3.20 -13.51
N VAL A 394 -7.01 -2.67 -14.63
CA VAL A 394 -7.60 -1.50 -15.31
C VAL A 394 -9.08 -1.75 -15.58
N ALA A 395 -9.44 -2.94 -16.08
CA ALA A 395 -10.82 -3.31 -16.36
C ALA A 395 -11.68 -3.36 -15.10
N ASP A 396 -11.12 -3.79 -13.96
CA ASP A 396 -11.79 -3.75 -12.66
C ASP A 396 -12.11 -2.32 -12.23
N LEU A 397 -11.14 -1.41 -12.34
CA LEU A 397 -11.33 0.00 -12.01
C LEU A 397 -12.35 0.67 -12.93
N GLN A 398 -12.33 0.36 -14.23
CA GLN A 398 -13.27 0.90 -15.21
C GLN A 398 -14.71 0.42 -15.01
N SER A 399 -14.90 -0.81 -14.54
CA SER A 399 -16.22 -1.43 -14.32
C SER A 399 -16.73 -1.33 -12.88
N GLY A 400 -15.94 -0.81 -11.95
CA GLY A 400 -16.27 -0.78 -10.52
C GLY A 400 -16.28 -2.16 -9.86
N ARG A 401 -15.67 -3.18 -10.48
CA ARG A 401 -15.59 -4.55 -9.94
C ARG A 401 -14.51 -4.62 -8.86
N ASP A 402 -14.85 -5.18 -7.70
CA ASP A 402 -13.88 -5.46 -6.64
C ASP A 402 -13.52 -6.96 -6.62
N PRO A 403 -12.38 -7.37 -7.18
CA PRO A 403 -11.99 -8.78 -7.26
C PRO A 403 -11.76 -9.40 -5.87
N ALA A 404 -11.29 -8.62 -4.89
CA ALA A 404 -11.05 -9.13 -3.54
C ALA A 404 -12.36 -9.42 -2.81
N LEU A 405 -13.35 -8.52 -2.90
CA LEU A 405 -14.68 -8.78 -2.33
C LEU A 405 -15.43 -9.89 -3.08
N ALA A 406 -15.27 -10.00 -4.40
CA ALA A 406 -15.80 -11.12 -5.15
C ALA A 406 -15.21 -12.46 -4.67
N ALA A 407 -13.89 -12.50 -4.45
CA ALA A 407 -13.21 -13.67 -3.91
C ALA A 407 -13.69 -14.03 -2.49
N VAL A 408 -13.85 -13.03 -1.61
CA VAL A 408 -14.41 -13.24 -0.26
C VAL A 408 -15.81 -13.85 -0.35
N ARG A 409 -16.69 -13.35 -1.23
CA ARG A 409 -18.03 -13.91 -1.42
C ARG A 409 -17.97 -15.38 -1.82
N SER A 410 -17.09 -15.75 -2.75
CA SER A 410 -16.91 -17.14 -3.16
C SER A 410 -16.38 -18.03 -2.03
N LEU A 411 -15.46 -17.54 -1.19
CA LEU A 411 -14.97 -18.25 -0.01
C LEU A 411 -15.98 -18.29 1.16
N SER A 412 -17.04 -17.48 1.08
CA SER A 412 -18.09 -17.42 2.09
C SER A 412 -19.25 -18.38 1.81
N GLN A 413 -19.19 -19.12 0.70
CA GLN A 413 -20.25 -20.02 0.25
C GLN A 413 -19.78 -21.47 0.33
N PRO A 414 -20.13 -22.20 1.41
CA PRO A 414 -19.87 -23.63 1.52
C PRO A 414 -20.45 -24.36 0.31
N GLN A 415 -19.61 -25.11 -0.40
CA GLN A 415 -20.01 -25.78 -1.63
C GLN A 415 -19.17 -27.02 -1.89
N GLY A 416 -19.85 -28.11 -2.27
CA GLY A 416 -19.23 -29.35 -2.72
C GLY A 416 -18.55 -30.14 -1.62
N SER A 417 -17.83 -31.19 -2.02
CA SER A 417 -17.07 -32.06 -1.13
C SER A 417 -15.63 -31.57 -0.98
N ALA A 418 -15.11 -31.63 0.24
CA ALA A 418 -13.68 -31.42 0.54
C ALA A 418 -12.78 -32.56 0.02
N GLN A 419 -13.36 -33.68 -0.45
CA GLN A 419 -12.61 -34.78 -1.04
C GLN A 419 -11.84 -34.34 -2.29
N GLY A 420 -10.67 -34.96 -2.48
CA GLY A 420 -9.72 -34.68 -3.56
C GLY A 420 -8.40 -34.14 -3.06
N SER A 421 -7.56 -33.74 -4.02
CA SER A 421 -6.23 -33.17 -3.78
C SER A 421 -6.28 -31.66 -3.89
N TRP A 422 -5.64 -30.97 -2.96
CA TRP A 422 -5.59 -29.53 -2.89
C TRP A 422 -4.16 -29.05 -2.65
N ALA A 423 -3.84 -27.88 -3.22
CA ALA A 423 -2.57 -27.21 -3.00
C ALA A 423 -2.78 -25.73 -2.72
N ALA A 424 -2.08 -25.21 -1.72
CA ALA A 424 -2.05 -23.80 -1.38
C ALA A 424 -0.63 -23.30 -1.16
N PRO A 425 -0.29 -22.07 -1.60
CA PRO A 425 0.82 -21.36 -0.98
C PRO A 425 0.47 -21.14 0.50
N PHE A 426 1.45 -21.33 1.38
CA PHE A 426 1.31 -20.98 2.79
C PHE A 426 2.65 -20.50 3.35
N ALA A 427 2.63 -19.79 4.47
CA ALA A 427 3.84 -19.30 5.12
C ALA A 427 4.04 -19.98 6.48
N TYR A 428 4.96 -20.94 6.57
CA TYR A 428 5.31 -21.58 7.84
C TYR A 428 6.49 -20.85 8.49
N VAL A 429 6.28 -20.27 9.67
CA VAL A 429 7.30 -19.48 10.38
C VAL A 429 7.99 -18.50 9.41
N TYR A 430 7.16 -17.76 8.67
CA TYR A 430 7.57 -16.71 7.72
C TYR A 430 8.35 -17.21 6.49
N ARG A 431 8.44 -18.53 6.28
CA ARG A 431 9.03 -19.12 5.07
C ARG A 431 7.92 -19.51 4.10
N PRO A 432 7.98 -19.06 2.83
CA PRO A 432 7.10 -19.55 1.79
C PRO A 432 7.25 -21.06 1.64
N ALA A 433 6.12 -21.75 1.58
CA ALA A 433 6.05 -23.18 1.37
C ALA A 433 4.73 -23.55 0.67
N THR A 434 4.61 -24.81 0.26
CA THR A 434 3.40 -25.31 -0.39
C THR A 434 2.76 -26.37 0.49
N LEU A 435 1.55 -26.09 0.96
CA LEU A 435 0.74 -27.08 1.66
C LEU A 435 0.00 -27.89 0.60
N ARG A 436 0.26 -29.20 0.57
CA ARG A 436 -0.52 -30.16 -0.23
C ARG A 436 -1.34 -31.01 0.72
N VAL A 437 -2.63 -31.17 0.44
CA VAL A 437 -3.53 -32.01 1.24
C VAL A 437 -4.37 -32.88 0.33
N ARG A 438 -4.63 -34.12 0.76
CA ARG A 438 -5.46 -35.08 0.05
C ARG A 438 -6.45 -35.69 1.02
N PHE A 439 -7.72 -35.77 0.62
CA PHE A 439 -8.79 -36.38 1.40
C PHE A 439 -9.60 -37.32 0.52
N ASP A 440 -9.81 -38.54 0.98
CA ASP A 440 -10.67 -39.54 0.35
C ASP A 440 -11.57 -40.22 1.40
N ALA A 441 -12.28 -41.28 1.00
CA ALA A 441 -13.18 -41.99 1.90
C ALA A 441 -12.42 -42.88 2.92
N GLN A 442 -11.14 -43.16 2.65
CA GLN A 442 -10.29 -44.06 3.42
C GLN A 442 -9.40 -43.31 4.41
N GLY A 443 -9.20 -42.00 4.22
CA GLY A 443 -8.42 -41.15 5.10
C GLY A 443 -7.96 -39.87 4.40
N GLY A 444 -6.86 -39.32 4.89
CA GLY A 444 -6.24 -38.16 4.26
C GLY A 444 -4.78 -38.04 4.63
N SER A 445 -4.08 -37.21 3.87
CA SER A 445 -2.66 -36.94 4.07
C SER A 445 -2.35 -35.47 3.77
N PHE A 446 -1.21 -35.02 4.26
CA PHE A 446 -0.64 -33.73 3.89
C PHE A 446 0.85 -33.85 3.61
N ALA A 447 1.38 -32.92 2.84
CA ALA A 447 2.80 -32.77 2.58
C ALA A 447 3.18 -31.30 2.57
N VAL A 448 4.40 -31.03 3.04
CA VAL A 448 5.07 -29.74 2.89
C VAL A 448 6.51 -30.00 2.42
N PRO A 449 6.74 -30.09 1.10
CA PRO A 449 8.04 -30.46 0.54
C PRO A 449 9.19 -29.57 1.02
N GLU A 450 8.96 -28.27 1.15
CA GLU A 450 9.95 -27.27 1.56
C GLU A 450 10.41 -27.47 3.02
N LEU A 451 9.60 -28.15 3.83
CA LEU A 451 9.93 -28.52 5.21
C LEU A 451 10.42 -29.98 5.33
N LYS A 452 10.65 -30.65 4.20
CA LYS A 452 10.99 -32.09 4.12
C LYS A 452 9.91 -32.97 4.79
N LEU A 453 8.67 -32.50 4.76
CA LEU A 453 7.50 -33.28 5.17
C LEU A 453 6.91 -33.93 3.91
N ALA A 454 7.27 -35.21 3.72
CA ALA A 454 6.65 -36.05 2.70
C ALA A 454 5.17 -36.31 3.04
N GLU A 455 4.47 -37.02 2.14
CA GLU A 455 3.07 -37.39 2.36
C GLU A 455 2.90 -38.12 3.70
N THR A 456 2.28 -37.41 4.64
CA THR A 456 2.08 -37.84 6.01
C THR A 456 0.59 -38.05 6.25
N PRO A 457 0.16 -39.25 6.65
CA PRO A 457 -1.25 -39.51 6.91
C PRO A 457 -1.74 -38.75 8.15
N PHE A 458 -2.98 -38.27 8.10
CA PHE A 458 -3.67 -37.83 9.30
C PHE A 458 -4.01 -39.04 10.17
N GLN A 459 -3.89 -38.89 11.49
CA GLN A 459 -4.25 -39.93 12.45
C GLN A 459 -5.76 -40.02 12.63
N THR A 460 -6.44 -38.87 12.59
CA THR A 460 -7.91 -38.81 12.57
C THR A 460 -8.38 -37.81 11.53
N LEU A 461 -9.51 -38.12 10.92
CA LEU A 461 -10.15 -37.33 9.88
C LEU A 461 -11.66 -37.33 10.16
N SER A 462 -12.25 -36.14 10.18
CA SER A 462 -13.69 -35.94 10.22
C SER A 462 -14.11 -35.10 9.02
N LEU A 463 -14.97 -35.66 8.19
CA LEU A 463 -15.57 -35.01 7.03
C LEU A 463 -17.08 -34.89 7.27
N ASN A 464 -17.60 -33.67 7.20
CA ASN A 464 -19.03 -33.39 7.32
C ASN A 464 -19.45 -32.41 6.22
N GLY A 465 -19.91 -32.96 5.09
CA GLY A 465 -20.24 -32.16 3.90
C GLY A 465 -19.03 -31.42 3.35
N SER A 466 -19.09 -30.09 3.40
CA SER A 466 -17.99 -29.18 3.03
C SER A 466 -16.91 -29.06 4.11
N SER A 467 -17.25 -29.34 5.37
CA SER A 467 -16.37 -29.11 6.52
C SER A 467 -15.45 -30.29 6.77
N LEU A 468 -14.23 -29.97 7.18
CA LEU A 468 -13.14 -30.91 7.37
C LEU A 468 -12.35 -30.55 8.63
N THR A 469 -12.12 -31.54 9.48
CA THR A 469 -11.11 -31.46 10.55
C THR A 469 -10.23 -32.69 10.49
N ALA A 470 -8.92 -32.49 10.54
CA ALA A 470 -7.96 -33.58 10.55
C ALA A 470 -6.86 -33.32 11.58
N PHE A 471 -6.38 -34.37 12.22
CA PHE A 471 -5.37 -34.29 13.26
C PHE A 471 -4.23 -35.25 12.97
N GLY A 472 -3.02 -34.86 13.34
CA GLY A 472 -1.91 -35.78 13.38
C GLY A 472 -0.71 -35.23 14.13
N LYS A 473 0.34 -36.05 14.13
CA LYS A 473 1.61 -35.75 14.79
C LYS A 473 2.78 -36.12 13.88
N VAL A 474 3.71 -35.19 13.70
CA VAL A 474 5.00 -35.47 13.04
C VAL A 474 6.10 -35.08 14.02
N ARG A 475 6.92 -36.08 14.39
CA ARG A 475 7.96 -35.91 15.42
C ARG A 475 7.33 -35.32 16.69
N ASP A 476 7.84 -34.19 17.17
CA ASP A 476 7.34 -33.52 18.38
C ASP A 476 6.25 -32.47 18.11
N SER A 477 5.87 -32.26 16.85
CA SER A 477 4.85 -31.28 16.48
C SER A 477 3.49 -31.93 16.31
N VAL A 478 2.49 -31.35 16.98
CA VAL A 478 1.08 -31.70 16.81
C VAL A 478 0.46 -30.70 15.85
N PHE A 479 -0.36 -31.19 14.92
CA PHE A 479 -1.07 -30.34 13.99
C PHE A 479 -2.55 -30.69 13.91
N THR A 480 -3.37 -29.65 13.77
CA THR A 480 -4.80 -29.77 13.51
C THR A 480 -5.15 -28.95 12.29
N LEU A 481 -5.60 -29.59 11.22
CA LEU A 481 -6.15 -28.92 10.06
C LEU A 481 -7.65 -28.70 10.27
N ARG A 482 -8.11 -27.47 10.05
CA ARG A 482 -9.53 -27.12 9.99
C ARG A 482 -9.78 -26.42 8.67
N ALA A 483 -10.71 -26.91 7.87
CA ALA A 483 -10.98 -26.36 6.56
C ALA A 483 -12.43 -26.55 6.12
N GLU A 484 -12.83 -25.76 5.13
CA GLU A 484 -14.15 -25.83 4.49
C GLU A 484 -14.02 -25.70 2.98
N ALA A 485 -14.68 -26.60 2.25
CA ALA A 485 -14.81 -26.53 0.81
C ALA A 485 -15.88 -25.50 0.42
N THR A 486 -15.52 -24.59 -0.48
CA THR A 486 -16.34 -23.45 -0.87
C THR A 486 -16.36 -23.29 -2.38
N ALA A 487 -17.21 -22.40 -2.89
CA ALA A 487 -17.21 -22.02 -4.29
C ALA A 487 -15.84 -21.47 -4.77
N GLY A 488 -15.06 -20.88 -3.85
CA GLY A 488 -13.73 -20.30 -4.13
C GLY A 488 -12.54 -21.24 -3.90
N GLY A 489 -12.76 -22.46 -3.41
CA GLY A 489 -11.72 -23.43 -3.07
C GLY A 489 -11.82 -23.96 -1.63
N LEU A 490 -10.75 -24.58 -1.13
CA LEU A 490 -10.66 -25.08 0.24
C LEU A 490 -10.00 -24.01 1.12
N VAL A 491 -10.77 -23.35 1.98
CA VAL A 491 -10.28 -22.33 2.92
C VAL A 491 -10.11 -22.93 4.30
N GLY A 492 -9.06 -22.56 5.03
CA GLY A 492 -8.80 -23.11 6.35
C GLY A 492 -7.49 -22.66 6.95
N TRP A 493 -7.05 -23.39 7.97
CA TRP A 493 -5.72 -23.24 8.54
C TRP A 493 -5.18 -24.57 9.04
N LEU A 494 -3.85 -24.68 9.03
CA LEU A 494 -3.12 -25.70 9.77
C LEU A 494 -2.69 -25.09 11.10
N ASP A 495 -3.27 -25.55 12.21
CA ASP A 495 -2.77 -25.24 13.54
C ASP A 495 -1.52 -26.08 13.81
N VAL A 496 -0.39 -25.45 14.15
CA VAL A 496 0.82 -26.14 14.57
C VAL A 496 1.23 -25.60 15.94
N ASN A 497 1.18 -26.47 16.95
CA ASN A 497 1.50 -26.14 18.35
C ASN A 497 0.74 -24.90 18.88
N GLY A 498 -0.54 -24.74 18.51
CA GLY A 498 -1.42 -23.66 18.96
C GLY A 498 -1.34 -22.39 18.13
N ARG A 499 -0.57 -22.37 17.03
CA ARG A 499 -0.52 -21.24 16.09
C ARG A 499 -1.26 -21.60 14.79
N PRO A 500 -2.29 -20.84 14.39
CA PRO A 500 -2.95 -21.06 13.11
C PRO A 500 -2.09 -20.55 11.95
N TYR A 501 -1.99 -21.35 10.89
CA TYR A 501 -1.38 -20.99 9.60
C TYR A 501 -2.45 -21.06 8.51
N PRO A 502 -3.09 -19.93 8.17
CA PRO A 502 -4.18 -19.90 7.20
C PRO A 502 -3.73 -20.25 5.78
N PHE A 503 -4.67 -20.78 4.99
CA PHE A 503 -4.45 -21.08 3.58
C PHE A 503 -5.76 -20.98 2.78
N VAL A 504 -5.60 -20.79 1.47
CA VAL A 504 -6.67 -20.97 0.48
C VAL A 504 -6.13 -21.88 -0.61
N ALA A 505 -6.65 -23.11 -0.66
CA ALA A 505 -6.17 -24.13 -1.58
C ALA A 505 -7.08 -24.25 -2.80
N LYS A 506 -6.45 -24.43 -3.97
CA LYS A 506 -7.13 -24.81 -5.20
C LYS A 506 -7.02 -26.32 -5.39
N ARG A 507 -7.95 -26.92 -6.14
CA ARG A 507 -7.81 -28.32 -6.54
C ARG A 507 -6.50 -28.48 -7.31
N ALA A 508 -5.69 -29.46 -6.92
CA ALA A 508 -4.49 -29.80 -7.66
C ALA A 508 -4.89 -30.37 -9.03
N ALA A 509 -4.14 -30.04 -10.08
CA ALA A 509 -4.20 -30.82 -11.31
C ALA A 509 -3.72 -32.24 -10.98
N GLU A 510 -4.47 -33.24 -11.41
CA GLU A 510 -4.18 -34.66 -11.19
C GLU A 510 -2.84 -35.09 -11.76
#